data_AF-A0AAE0I4T0-F1
#
_entry.id   AF-A0AAE0I4T0-F1
#
_cell.length_a   1.000
_cell.length_b   1.000
_cell.length_c   1.000
_cell.angle_alpha   90.00
_cell.angle_beta   90.00
_cell.angle_gamma   90.00
#
_symmetry.space_group_name_H-M   'P 1'
#
loop_
_entity.id
_entity.type
_entity.pdbx_description
1 polymer ?
#
loop_
_entity_poly.entity_id
_entity_poly.type
_entity_poly.pdbx_seq_one_letter_code
_entity_poly.pdbx_strand_id
1 'polypeptide(L)'
;MGIPRLKRYLEPLAERAGIPPCELVIDGPALAYHILGCCMKGVRSRTPHDQPSNEQLGQTAVAWLDQIQACGLSVSAIYFDGFLPEWKHEERINRLLKLSQNLRVYYEDCPAGIPTESPSTKRAYSWGAFSKGTLTKTPPPPPFLVPAIIDALCNSARYASLTTVKPGEADVFCAGHVREHGGTVLTSDSDLLVYDLGSDSSVIFFSDIEINTASDVLTALSFRPSDICKRLSIKSANGLRRLAFEIVLDCHQTLEQAAERTRREAGTQSFPRDYSKFLEQYFTPVTASITENLSLDPRMSELVLQCIYKPTEQAANNSELAMHLPFLLDSPLRTSAWEASKPIRQLVYGLVVSLKERQRGPSPSVSEYRRLQTPTRGTRIDVPHPASVFEQQVAAFLDVLSRIGSSVSDQMIIWTIVAIHQDILLALHQGKTNPLSLELLRQGAVGTLNDHSWDFLHFLAQVQATYYSLRMLRQSVDFTTNRGGSLSDTMAKLGLQISTLPQLADFPSAKTFAGLLDTVKEAGGLSCLAALSSDYKGIVRQIEAIQAPPQDPIQEKYKAPKRKINTEHGWRAGTSPRNPFGVLPVSE
;
A
#
# COMPACT_ATOMS: atom_id res chain seq x y z
N MET A 1 -8.87 4.45 15.17
CA MET A 1 -7.47 4.91 15.29
C MET A 1 -7.43 5.93 16.43
N GLY A 2 -6.25 6.43 16.82
CA GLY A 2 -6.11 7.40 17.92
C GLY A 2 -6.12 6.85 19.34
N ILE A 3 -6.42 7.74 20.30
CA ILE A 3 -6.46 7.47 21.75
C ILE A 3 -7.37 6.27 22.05
N PRO A 4 -6.81 5.16 22.56
CA PRO A 4 -7.56 3.95 22.85
C PRO A 4 -8.76 4.21 23.77
N ARG A 5 -9.93 3.67 23.39
CA ARG A 5 -11.20 3.73 24.13
C ARG A 5 -11.84 5.12 24.26
N LEU A 6 -11.19 6.22 23.87
CA LEU A 6 -11.75 7.57 24.05
C LEU A 6 -13.15 7.73 23.44
N LYS A 7 -13.33 7.33 22.18
CA LYS A 7 -14.65 7.36 21.51
C LYS A 7 -15.72 6.63 22.35
N ARG A 8 -15.41 5.43 22.84
CA ARG A 8 -16.34 4.61 23.64
C ARG A 8 -16.70 5.27 24.97
N TYR A 9 -15.77 5.97 25.61
CA TYR A 9 -16.05 6.74 26.83
C TYR A 9 -16.98 7.92 26.56
N LEU A 10 -16.83 8.57 25.41
CA LEU A 10 -17.59 9.77 25.06
C LEU A 10 -18.92 9.47 24.36
N GLU A 11 -19.11 8.26 23.86
CA GLU A 11 -20.32 7.82 23.15
C GLU A 11 -21.63 8.10 23.90
N PRO A 12 -21.75 7.90 25.24
CA PRO A 12 -22.97 8.24 25.98
C PRO A 12 -23.30 9.73 26.00
N LEU A 13 -22.33 10.59 25.67
CA LEU A 13 -22.48 12.04 25.64
C LEU A 13 -22.66 12.59 24.22
N ALA A 14 -22.53 11.75 23.19
CA ALA A 14 -22.77 12.11 21.80
C ALA A 14 -24.28 12.16 21.50
N GLU A 15 -24.65 12.92 20.47
CA GLU A 15 -26.04 13.04 20.05
C GLU A 15 -26.27 12.25 18.77
N ARG A 16 -27.24 11.32 18.79
CA ARG A 16 -27.68 10.62 17.58
C ARG A 16 -28.83 11.39 16.95
N ALA A 17 -28.59 11.96 15.78
CA ALA A 17 -29.59 12.72 15.04
C ALA A 17 -29.34 12.64 13.53
N GLY A 18 -30.30 13.13 12.74
CA GLY A 18 -30.06 13.45 11.34
C GLY A 18 -28.97 14.50 11.23
N ILE A 19 -28.01 14.31 10.32
CA ILE A 19 -26.94 15.27 10.08
C ILE A 19 -27.57 16.46 9.35
N PRO A 20 -27.63 17.66 9.96
CA PRO A 20 -28.14 18.84 9.27
C PRO A 20 -27.20 19.22 8.11
N PRO A 21 -27.69 19.95 7.10
CA PRO A 21 -26.82 20.52 6.08
C PRO A 21 -25.67 21.29 6.71
N CYS A 22 -24.43 20.87 6.43
CA CYS A 22 -23.22 21.47 7.00
C CYS A 22 -22.03 21.31 6.06
N GLU A 23 -20.98 22.09 6.32
CA GLU A 23 -19.68 21.92 5.69
C GLU A 23 -18.90 20.78 6.37
N LEU A 24 -18.35 19.89 5.55
CA LEU A 24 -17.60 18.70 5.95
C LEU A 24 -16.13 18.87 5.60
N VAL A 25 -15.29 18.66 6.61
CA VAL A 25 -13.86 18.45 6.44
C VAL A 25 -13.56 16.97 6.62
N ILE A 26 -12.87 16.36 5.66
CA ILE A 26 -12.68 14.92 5.61
C ILE A 26 -11.22 14.58 5.91
N ASP A 27 -11.03 13.75 6.94
CA ASP A 27 -9.78 13.04 7.20
C ASP A 27 -9.60 11.94 6.14
N GLY A 28 -8.68 12.20 5.20
CA GLY A 28 -8.41 11.37 4.03
C GLY A 28 -7.88 9.96 4.36
N PRO A 29 -6.88 9.80 5.26
CA PRO A 29 -6.43 8.50 5.72
C PRO A 29 -7.58 7.66 6.29
N ALA A 30 -8.44 8.24 7.14
CA ALA A 30 -9.59 7.53 7.66
C ALA A 30 -10.64 7.21 6.57
N LEU A 31 -10.90 8.14 5.64
CA LEU A 31 -11.76 7.91 4.48
C LEU A 31 -11.27 6.69 3.71
N ALA A 32 -9.96 6.58 3.46
CA ALA A 32 -9.41 5.49 2.66
C ALA A 32 -9.70 4.11 3.25
N TYR A 33 -9.53 3.94 4.57
CA TYR A 33 -9.86 2.69 5.26
C TYR A 33 -11.37 2.44 5.34
N HIS A 34 -12.19 3.49 5.45
CA HIS A 34 -13.65 3.37 5.36
C HIS A 34 -14.11 2.87 3.98
N ILE A 35 -13.53 3.42 2.91
CA ILE A 35 -13.81 2.99 1.53
C ILE A 35 -13.38 1.54 1.30
N LEU A 36 -12.21 1.14 1.78
CA LEU A 36 -11.82 -0.28 1.76
C LEU A 36 -12.87 -1.14 2.48
N GLY A 37 -13.33 -0.71 3.66
CA GLY A 37 -14.40 -1.36 4.39
C GLY A 37 -15.68 -1.49 3.55
N CYS A 38 -16.07 -0.43 2.83
CA CYS A 38 -17.23 -0.43 1.95
C CYS A 38 -17.08 -1.41 0.78
N CYS A 39 -15.94 -1.43 0.10
CA CYS A 39 -15.67 -2.37 -1.00
C CYS A 39 -15.69 -3.84 -0.55
N MET A 40 -15.29 -4.10 0.71
CA MET A 40 -15.23 -5.45 1.27
C MET A 40 -16.55 -5.91 1.90
N LYS A 41 -17.56 -5.04 2.03
CA LYS A 41 -18.91 -5.45 2.47
C LYS A 41 -19.49 -6.38 1.40
N GLY A 42 -20.05 -7.52 1.82
CA GLY A 42 -20.65 -8.45 0.85
C GLY A 42 -19.69 -9.49 0.27
N VAL A 43 -18.38 -9.32 0.47
CA VAL A 43 -17.37 -10.24 -0.06
C VAL A 43 -17.26 -11.45 0.88
N ARG A 44 -17.54 -12.64 0.34
CA ARG A 44 -17.55 -13.90 1.10
C ARG A 44 -16.15 -14.44 1.32
N SER A 45 -15.36 -14.42 0.26
CA SER A 45 -13.97 -14.86 0.31
C SER A 45 -13.05 -13.74 0.69
N ARG A 46 -11.93 -14.10 1.32
CA ARG A 46 -10.89 -13.15 1.71
C ARG A 46 -9.58 -13.56 1.08
N THR A 47 -9.58 -13.82 -0.23
CA THR A 47 -8.35 -14.03 -0.98
C THR A 47 -7.83 -12.72 -1.58
N PRO A 48 -6.57 -12.68 -2.06
CA PRO A 48 -6.05 -11.54 -2.81
C PRO A 48 -6.84 -11.29 -4.10
N HIS A 49 -7.46 -12.33 -4.68
CA HIS A 49 -8.32 -12.23 -5.85
C HIS A 49 -9.67 -11.58 -5.53
N ASP A 50 -10.06 -11.42 -4.27
CA ASP A 50 -11.31 -10.75 -3.90
C ASP A 50 -11.12 -9.30 -3.46
N GLN A 51 -9.86 -8.88 -3.28
CA GLN A 51 -9.57 -7.50 -2.94
C GLN A 51 -10.01 -6.55 -4.07
N PRO A 52 -10.47 -5.33 -3.71
CA PRO A 52 -10.82 -4.34 -4.72
C PRO A 52 -9.60 -3.91 -5.51
N SER A 53 -9.78 -3.68 -6.82
CA SER A 53 -8.75 -3.02 -7.62
C SER A 53 -8.57 -1.56 -7.20
N ASN A 54 -7.46 -0.95 -7.62
CA ASN A 54 -7.21 0.46 -7.36
C ASN A 54 -8.28 1.36 -7.99
N GLU A 55 -8.73 1.01 -9.21
CA GLU A 55 -9.86 1.67 -9.87
C GLU A 55 -11.14 1.58 -9.03
N GLN A 56 -11.49 0.39 -8.54
CA GLN A 56 -12.68 0.19 -7.70
C GLN A 56 -12.62 1.01 -6.41
N LEU A 57 -11.44 1.09 -5.77
CA LEU A 57 -11.24 1.94 -4.59
C LEU A 57 -11.50 3.41 -4.92
N GLY A 58 -10.94 3.91 -6.02
CA GLY A 58 -11.11 5.29 -6.47
C GLY A 58 -12.57 5.63 -6.82
N GLN A 59 -13.22 4.79 -7.63
CA GLN A 59 -14.62 4.97 -8.02
C GLN A 59 -15.55 4.93 -6.81
N THR A 60 -15.31 4.01 -5.88
CA THR A 60 -16.12 3.91 -4.65
C THR A 60 -15.95 5.15 -3.77
N ALA A 61 -14.74 5.72 -3.68
CA ALA A 61 -14.52 6.96 -2.93
C ALA A 61 -15.31 8.13 -3.52
N VAL A 62 -15.24 8.34 -4.84
CA VAL A 62 -15.98 9.40 -5.53
C VAL A 62 -17.48 9.21 -5.36
N ALA A 63 -18.00 8.00 -5.63
CA ALA A 63 -19.42 7.69 -5.50
C ALA A 63 -19.95 7.86 -4.06
N TRP A 64 -19.14 7.51 -3.07
CA TRP A 64 -19.51 7.68 -1.66
C TRP A 64 -19.62 9.16 -1.27
N LEU A 65 -18.70 10.00 -1.75
CA LEU A 65 -18.77 11.45 -1.54
C LEU A 65 -19.96 12.08 -2.28
N ASP A 66 -20.23 11.64 -3.51
CA ASP A 66 -21.39 12.11 -4.28
C ASP A 66 -22.70 11.78 -3.56
N GLN A 67 -22.80 10.58 -2.98
CA GLN A 67 -23.96 10.17 -2.19
C GLN A 67 -24.15 11.04 -0.94
N ILE A 68 -23.07 11.39 -0.25
CA ILE A 68 -23.14 12.28 0.90
C ILE A 68 -23.60 13.69 0.52
N GLN A 69 -23.13 14.20 -0.61
CA GLN A 69 -23.58 15.50 -1.11
C GLN A 69 -25.03 15.48 -1.57
N ALA A 70 -25.50 14.36 -2.14
CA ALA A 70 -26.92 14.18 -2.46
C ALA A 70 -27.82 14.23 -1.22
N CYS A 71 -27.30 13.86 -0.04
CA CYS A 71 -27.99 13.99 1.25
C CYS A 71 -27.89 15.41 1.86
N GLY A 72 -27.36 16.40 1.15
CA GLY A 72 -27.33 17.80 1.56
C GLY A 72 -26.10 18.23 2.38
N LEU A 73 -25.06 17.40 2.46
CA LEU A 73 -23.81 17.76 3.12
C LEU A 73 -22.82 18.34 2.10
N SER A 74 -22.16 19.46 2.41
CA SER A 74 -21.16 20.07 1.52
C SER A 74 -19.76 19.61 1.92
N VAL A 75 -18.90 19.25 0.97
CA VAL A 75 -17.50 18.91 1.27
C VAL A 75 -16.65 20.16 1.04
N SER A 76 -16.02 20.67 2.10
CA SER A 76 -15.18 21.87 2.04
C SER A 76 -13.71 21.54 1.83
N ALA A 77 -13.23 20.41 2.35
CA ALA A 77 -11.85 19.97 2.19
C ALA A 77 -11.67 18.47 2.47
N ILE A 78 -10.66 17.87 1.83
CA ILE A 78 -10.20 16.50 2.05
C ILE A 78 -8.68 16.54 2.26
N TYR A 79 -8.22 16.21 3.45
CA TYR A 79 -6.79 16.30 3.79
C TYR A 79 -6.14 14.94 3.95
N PHE A 80 -4.98 14.77 3.33
CA PHE A 80 -4.15 13.58 3.43
C PHE A 80 -2.82 13.87 4.11
N ASP A 81 -2.31 12.87 4.83
CA ASP A 81 -0.97 12.93 5.40
C ASP A 81 0.06 13.11 4.30
N GLY A 82 1.03 14.00 4.52
CA GLY A 82 2.21 14.12 3.67
C GLY A 82 3.51 14.14 4.45
N PHE A 83 3.46 14.21 5.78
CA PHE A 83 4.63 14.04 6.63
C PHE A 83 4.23 13.49 8.00
N LEU A 84 5.00 12.52 8.50
CA LEU A 84 4.82 12.00 9.84
C LEU A 84 5.97 12.46 10.75
N PRO A 85 5.68 12.99 11.95
CA PRO A 85 6.71 13.38 12.90
C PRO A 85 7.65 12.24 13.32
N GLU A 86 8.91 12.57 13.63
CA GLU A 86 9.94 11.60 14.02
C GLU A 86 9.58 10.80 15.27
N TRP A 87 8.88 11.39 16.23
CA TRP A 87 8.47 10.70 17.45
C TRP A 87 7.44 9.58 17.19
N LYS A 88 6.71 9.60 16.07
CA LYS A 88 5.83 8.50 15.63
C LYS A 88 6.58 7.41 14.85
N HIS A 89 7.90 7.50 14.70
CA HIS A 89 8.69 6.51 13.99
C HIS A 89 8.50 5.10 14.57
N GLU A 90 8.55 4.95 15.89
CA GLU A 90 8.36 3.66 16.56
C GLU A 90 6.97 3.05 16.27
N GLU A 91 5.92 3.87 16.30
CA GLU A 91 4.57 3.41 15.95
C GLU A 91 4.51 2.86 14.53
N ARG A 92 5.18 3.53 13.59
CA ARG A 92 5.21 3.10 12.20
C ARG A 92 5.96 1.78 12.04
N ILE A 93 7.10 1.60 12.73
CA ILE A 93 7.82 0.33 12.75
C ILE A 93 6.94 -0.77 13.35
N ASN A 94 6.24 -0.50 14.44
CA ASN A 94 5.32 -1.45 15.07
C ASN A 94 4.16 -1.85 14.15
N ARG A 95 3.56 -0.89 13.42
CA ARG A 95 2.52 -1.17 12.41
C ARG A 95 3.06 -2.05 11.28
N LEU A 96 4.27 -1.77 10.80
CA LEU A 96 4.93 -2.55 9.75
C LEU A 96 5.28 -3.98 10.21
N LEU A 97 5.79 -4.15 11.44
CA LEU A 97 6.05 -5.45 12.05
C LEU A 97 4.77 -6.27 12.19
N LYS A 98 3.67 -5.64 12.60
CA LYS A 98 2.35 -6.28 12.68
C LYS A 98 1.87 -6.76 11.31
N LEU A 99 2.03 -5.94 10.26
CA LEU A 99 1.70 -6.35 8.89
C LEU A 99 2.57 -7.52 8.41
N SER A 100 3.88 -7.48 8.66
CA SER A 100 4.78 -8.60 8.37
C SER A 100 4.38 -9.89 9.08
N GLN A 101 4.03 -9.80 10.36
CA GLN A 101 3.59 -10.97 11.13
C GLN A 101 2.27 -11.51 10.59
N ASN A 102 1.30 -10.65 10.28
CA ASN A 102 0.04 -11.06 9.68
C ASN A 102 0.25 -11.76 8.33
N LEU A 103 1.19 -11.27 7.50
CA LEU A 103 1.54 -11.91 6.23
C LEU A 103 2.15 -13.30 6.42
N ARG A 104 3.04 -13.48 7.41
CA ARG A 104 3.59 -14.81 7.75
C ARG A 104 2.50 -15.77 8.21
N VAL A 105 1.65 -15.29 9.11
CA VAL A 105 0.52 -16.03 9.68
C VAL A 105 -0.48 -16.41 8.58
N TYR A 106 -0.66 -15.56 7.57
CA TYR A 106 -1.43 -15.86 6.36
C TYR A 106 -0.75 -16.91 5.46
N TYR A 107 0.56 -16.77 5.21
CA TYR A 107 1.35 -17.75 4.46
C TYR A 107 1.31 -19.15 5.07
N GLU A 108 1.48 -19.26 6.38
CA GLU A 108 1.44 -20.53 7.12
C GLU A 108 0.10 -21.26 7.01
N ASP A 109 -1.00 -20.53 6.79
CA ASP A 109 -2.33 -21.12 6.60
C ASP A 109 -2.58 -21.60 5.18
N CYS A 110 -1.84 -21.09 4.21
CA CYS A 110 -1.98 -21.45 2.82
C CYS A 110 -0.61 -21.74 2.17
N PRO A 111 0.20 -22.68 2.70
CA PRO A 111 1.58 -22.88 2.27
C PRO A 111 1.69 -23.38 0.83
N ALA A 112 0.67 -24.09 0.34
CA ALA A 112 0.59 -24.58 -1.05
C ALA A 112 0.10 -23.51 -2.05
N GLY A 113 -0.23 -22.31 -1.60
CA GLY A 113 -0.92 -21.28 -2.38
C GLY A 113 -2.33 -21.01 -1.87
N ILE A 114 -2.95 -19.99 -2.43
CA ILE A 114 -4.25 -19.47 -2.00
C ILE A 114 -5.36 -20.48 -2.34
N PRO A 115 -6.23 -20.85 -1.39
CA PRO A 115 -7.35 -21.73 -1.69
C PRO A 115 -8.29 -21.13 -2.73
N THR A 116 -8.63 -21.89 -3.76
CA THR A 116 -9.77 -21.63 -4.64
C THR A 116 -11.04 -21.99 -3.87
N GLU A 117 -11.95 -21.04 -3.64
CA GLU A 117 -13.18 -21.36 -2.89
C GLU A 117 -14.01 -22.44 -3.58
N SER A 118 -14.49 -23.40 -2.79
CA SER A 118 -15.60 -24.28 -3.19
C SER A 118 -16.94 -23.54 -3.07
N PRO A 119 -17.87 -23.69 -4.02
CA PRO A 119 -19.15 -22.98 -4.01
C PRO A 119 -20.15 -23.62 -3.03
N SER A 120 -20.04 -23.34 -1.73
CA SER A 120 -21.08 -23.62 -0.73
C SER A 120 -20.82 -22.74 0.50
N THR A 121 -21.72 -21.95 1.08
CA THR A 121 -23.18 -22.05 1.22
C THR A 121 -23.71 -20.63 1.46
N LYS A 122 -24.90 -20.30 0.94
CA LYS A 122 -25.55 -18.99 1.12
C LYS A 122 -25.86 -18.73 2.61
N ARG A 123 -25.06 -17.94 3.31
CA ARG A 123 -25.52 -17.22 4.51
C ARG A 123 -26.08 -15.87 4.09
N ALA A 124 -27.35 -15.65 4.43
CA ALA A 124 -28.07 -14.41 4.18
C ALA A 124 -27.44 -13.26 4.97
N TYR A 125 -27.32 -12.10 4.33
CA TYR A 125 -26.85 -10.86 4.94
C TYR A 125 -27.93 -10.27 5.85
N SER A 126 -27.58 -9.98 7.10
CA SER A 126 -28.29 -9.00 7.92
C SER A 126 -27.46 -7.71 7.95
N TRP A 127 -28.09 -6.58 7.61
CA TRP A 127 -27.56 -5.25 7.90
C TRP A 127 -27.57 -5.07 9.41
N GLY A 128 -26.41 -4.77 9.99
CA GLY A 128 -26.27 -4.48 11.41
C GLY A 128 -25.36 -5.44 12.16
N ALA A 129 -24.49 -4.84 12.96
CA ALA A 129 -23.64 -5.44 13.98
C ALA A 129 -22.56 -6.43 13.51
N PHE A 130 -21.35 -6.16 14.00
CA PHE A 130 -20.17 -7.01 14.01
C PHE A 130 -20.51 -8.51 14.13
N SER A 131 -20.62 -9.20 13.00
CA SER A 131 -20.55 -10.65 12.97
C SER A 131 -19.11 -11.03 13.31
N LYS A 132 -18.88 -11.42 14.58
CA LYS A 132 -17.71 -12.19 15.00
C LYS A 132 -17.79 -13.59 14.38
N GLY A 133 -17.60 -13.67 13.07
CA GLY A 133 -17.40 -14.90 12.32
C GLY A 133 -15.91 -15.17 12.15
N THR A 134 -15.47 -16.33 12.61
CA THR A 134 -14.12 -16.90 12.54
C THR A 134 -13.67 -17.19 11.10
N LEU A 135 -13.40 -16.15 10.31
CA LEU A 135 -12.41 -16.20 9.22
C LEU A 135 -11.15 -15.52 9.78
N THR A 136 -10.29 -16.31 10.41
CA THR A 136 -9.19 -15.80 11.25
C THR A 136 -8.05 -15.15 10.47
N LYS A 137 -7.97 -15.22 9.15
CA LYS A 137 -6.83 -14.61 8.42
C LYS A 137 -7.23 -14.00 7.09
N THR A 138 -7.01 -12.70 6.98
CA THR A 138 -7.21 -11.92 5.75
C THR A 138 -5.85 -11.56 5.17
N PRO A 139 -5.71 -11.45 3.84
CA PRO A 139 -4.52 -10.84 3.27
C PRO A 139 -4.33 -9.43 3.83
N PRO A 140 -3.09 -8.92 3.86
CA PRO A 140 -2.81 -7.52 4.12
C PRO A 140 -3.67 -6.61 3.22
N PRO A 141 -4.04 -5.40 3.67
CA PRO A 141 -4.77 -4.45 2.84
C PRO A 141 -4.07 -4.17 1.49
N PRO A 142 -4.80 -3.79 0.44
CA PRO A 142 -4.20 -3.43 -0.85
C PRO A 142 -3.09 -2.38 -0.68
N PRO A 143 -1.92 -2.56 -1.32
CA PRO A 143 -0.72 -1.75 -1.07
C PRO A 143 -0.92 -0.26 -1.37
N PHE A 144 -1.73 0.05 -2.37
CA PHE A 144 -1.90 1.39 -2.92
C PHE A 144 -3.22 2.05 -2.52
N LEU A 145 -3.86 1.58 -1.44
CA LEU A 145 -5.16 2.06 -0.97
C LEU A 145 -5.29 3.59 -0.95
N VAL A 146 -4.39 4.26 -0.23
CA VAL A 146 -4.43 5.73 -0.07
C VAL A 146 -4.09 6.44 -1.38
N PRO A 147 -2.97 6.14 -2.08
CA PRO A 147 -2.67 6.75 -3.38
C PRO A 147 -3.78 6.58 -4.43
N ALA A 148 -4.45 5.42 -4.49
CA ALA A 148 -5.51 5.17 -5.47
C ALA A 148 -6.70 6.12 -5.29
N ILE A 149 -7.06 6.37 -4.04
CA ILE A 149 -8.15 7.28 -3.69
C ILE A 149 -7.74 8.72 -3.96
N ILE A 150 -6.52 9.13 -3.60
CA ILE A 150 -6.01 10.47 -3.91
C ILE A 150 -6.07 10.71 -5.42
N ASP A 151 -5.57 9.78 -6.25
CA ASP A 151 -5.58 9.92 -7.71
C ASP A 151 -7.00 10.08 -8.26
N ALA A 152 -7.95 9.27 -7.79
CA ALA A 152 -9.34 9.36 -8.25
C ALA A 152 -10.01 10.67 -7.84
N LEU A 153 -9.76 11.16 -6.63
CA LEU A 153 -10.29 12.45 -6.15
C LEU A 153 -9.66 13.62 -6.92
N CYS A 154 -8.35 13.59 -7.17
CA CYS A 154 -7.65 14.59 -7.97
C CYS A 154 -8.07 14.61 -9.45
N ASN A 155 -8.52 13.48 -9.98
CA ASN A 155 -9.08 13.37 -11.34
C ASN A 155 -10.59 13.69 -11.40
N SER A 156 -11.27 13.82 -10.26
CA SER A 156 -12.67 14.22 -10.21
C SER A 156 -12.81 15.73 -10.36
N ALA A 157 -13.61 16.17 -11.34
CA ALA A 157 -13.90 17.58 -11.56
C ALA A 157 -14.45 18.30 -10.32
N ARG A 158 -15.10 17.56 -9.41
CA ARG A 158 -15.71 18.10 -8.19
C ARG A 158 -14.74 18.15 -7.00
N TYR A 159 -13.89 17.13 -6.85
CA TYR A 159 -13.08 16.96 -5.63
C TYR A 159 -11.62 17.33 -5.81
N ALA A 160 -11.16 17.60 -7.03
CA ALA A 160 -9.77 17.91 -7.33
C ALA A 160 -9.26 19.13 -6.54
N SER A 161 -10.01 20.23 -6.54
CA SER A 161 -9.62 21.46 -5.82
C SER A 161 -9.80 21.37 -4.31
N LEU A 162 -10.49 20.34 -3.81
CA LEU A 162 -10.77 20.13 -2.39
C LEU A 162 -9.79 19.15 -1.75
N THR A 163 -9.06 18.38 -2.55
CA THR A 163 -8.16 17.32 -2.09
C THR A 163 -6.74 17.85 -1.97
N THR A 164 -6.10 17.65 -0.82
CA THR A 164 -4.73 18.13 -0.62
C THR A 164 -3.92 17.19 0.28
N VAL A 165 -2.72 16.82 -0.17
CA VAL A 165 -1.68 16.22 0.67
C VAL A 165 -0.99 17.32 1.45
N LYS A 166 -1.05 17.26 2.78
CA LYS A 166 -0.56 18.32 3.66
C LYS A 166 0.86 18.03 4.12
N PRO A 167 1.69 19.06 4.41
CA PRO A 167 3.05 18.86 4.89
C PRO A 167 3.10 18.34 6.34
N GLY A 168 2.15 17.54 6.81
CA GLY A 168 2.04 17.02 8.17
C GLY A 168 0.96 15.95 8.23
N GLU A 169 0.43 15.70 9.42
CA GLU A 169 -0.70 14.80 9.63
C GLU A 169 -2.02 15.50 9.32
N ALA A 170 -2.92 14.79 8.63
CA ALA A 170 -4.22 15.32 8.19
C ALA A 170 -5.06 15.87 9.35
N ASP A 171 -5.04 15.21 10.52
CA ASP A 171 -5.83 15.58 11.70
C ASP A 171 -5.63 17.04 12.12
N VAL A 172 -4.37 17.50 12.10
CA VAL A 172 -4.01 18.86 12.51
C VAL A 172 -4.62 19.89 11.56
N PHE A 173 -4.62 19.61 10.25
CA PHE A 173 -5.20 20.48 9.25
C PHE A 173 -6.73 20.40 9.24
N CYS A 174 -7.31 19.23 9.51
CA CYS A 174 -8.75 19.07 9.67
C CYS A 174 -9.25 19.93 10.84
N ALA A 175 -8.59 19.82 11.99
CA ALA A 175 -8.88 20.61 13.18
C ALA A 175 -8.73 22.12 12.95
N GLY A 176 -7.62 22.53 12.34
CA GLY A 176 -7.38 23.94 12.00
C GLY A 176 -8.46 24.52 11.10
N HIS A 177 -8.86 23.77 10.06
CA HIS A 177 -9.90 24.21 9.13
C HIS A 177 -11.24 24.46 9.83
N VAL A 178 -11.74 23.48 10.61
CA VAL A 178 -13.04 23.65 11.28
C VAL A 178 -12.99 24.67 12.42
N ARG A 179 -11.83 24.88 13.04
CA ARG A 179 -11.66 25.96 14.02
C ARG A 179 -11.81 27.34 13.39
N GLU A 180 -11.31 27.52 12.17
CA GLU A 180 -11.33 28.80 11.46
C GLU A 180 -12.66 29.05 10.74
N HIS A 181 -13.27 28.01 10.18
CA HIS A 181 -14.42 28.13 9.28
C HIS A 181 -15.71 27.54 9.85
N GLY A 182 -15.64 26.85 10.99
CA GLY A 182 -16.72 26.00 11.50
C GLY A 182 -16.88 24.71 10.70
N GLY A 183 -17.94 23.95 10.98
CA GLY A 183 -18.30 22.74 10.25
C GLY A 183 -18.08 21.45 11.04
N THR A 184 -18.05 20.32 10.33
CA THR A 184 -17.94 18.99 10.92
C THR A 184 -16.79 18.20 10.32
N VAL A 185 -16.00 17.54 11.16
CA VAL A 185 -14.95 16.63 10.71
C VAL A 185 -15.50 15.21 10.59
N LEU A 186 -15.29 14.57 9.43
CA LEU A 186 -15.51 13.13 9.23
C LEU A 186 -14.20 12.36 9.38
N THR A 187 -14.14 11.40 10.31
CA THR A 187 -12.92 10.65 10.63
C THR A 187 -13.20 9.23 11.15
N SER A 188 -12.14 8.43 11.36
CA SER A 188 -12.12 7.20 12.18
C SER A 188 -11.08 7.27 13.30
N ASP A 189 -10.47 8.43 13.50
CA ASP A 189 -9.43 8.71 14.49
C ASP A 189 -10.01 9.51 15.67
N SER A 190 -9.91 8.95 16.87
CA SER A 190 -10.41 9.62 18.07
C SER A 190 -9.54 10.79 18.53
N ASP A 191 -8.32 10.94 17.99
CA ASP A 191 -7.44 12.07 18.30
C ASP A 191 -8.08 13.41 17.94
N LEU A 192 -8.90 13.45 16.88
CA LEU A 192 -9.65 14.65 16.48
C LEU A 192 -10.58 15.19 17.57
N LEU A 193 -11.01 14.37 18.54
CA LEU A 193 -11.82 14.84 19.67
C LEU A 193 -11.04 15.67 20.70
N VAL A 194 -9.70 15.60 20.71
CA VAL A 194 -8.84 16.34 21.64
C VAL A 194 -8.12 17.53 21.01
N TYR A 195 -8.24 17.71 19.69
CA TYR A 195 -7.85 18.95 19.04
C TYR A 195 -8.79 20.09 19.40
N ASP A 196 -8.29 21.31 19.25
CA ASP A 196 -9.11 22.51 19.35
C ASP A 196 -9.85 22.73 18.02
N LEU A 197 -11.15 22.41 18.00
CA LEU A 197 -12.01 22.50 16.82
C LEU A 197 -12.84 23.78 16.77
N GLY A 198 -12.75 24.66 17.78
CA GLY A 198 -13.70 25.75 18.00
C GLY A 198 -14.98 25.33 18.73
N SER A 199 -15.84 26.31 19.04
CA SER A 199 -17.04 26.12 19.89
C SER A 199 -18.18 25.37 19.20
N ASP A 200 -18.31 25.52 17.89
CA ASP A 200 -19.51 25.12 17.14
C ASP A 200 -19.29 23.91 16.23
N SER A 201 -18.06 23.38 16.23
CA SER A 201 -17.65 22.27 15.38
C SER A 201 -17.99 20.92 16.02
N SER A 202 -18.23 19.93 15.16
CA SER A 202 -18.47 18.53 15.56
C SER A 202 -17.52 17.56 14.88
N VAL A 203 -17.41 16.37 15.48
CA VAL A 203 -16.76 15.20 14.88
C VAL A 203 -17.81 14.13 14.70
N ILE A 204 -17.85 13.53 13.51
CA ILE A 204 -18.66 12.35 13.19
C ILE A 204 -17.71 11.24 12.74
N PHE A 205 -17.87 10.05 13.30
CA PHE A 205 -17.08 8.90 12.87
C PHE A 205 -17.73 8.21 11.67
N PHE A 206 -16.95 7.82 10.66
CA PHE A 206 -17.46 7.11 9.47
C PHE A 206 -18.26 5.85 9.83
N SER A 207 -17.85 5.16 10.90
CA SER A 207 -18.51 3.96 11.43
C SER A 207 -19.93 4.19 11.93
N ASP A 208 -20.27 5.45 12.26
CA ASP A 208 -21.53 5.81 12.90
C ASP A 208 -22.53 6.37 11.89
N ILE A 209 -22.12 6.55 10.62
CA ILE A 209 -22.99 7.04 9.57
C ILE A 209 -23.91 5.92 9.11
N GLU A 210 -25.21 6.17 9.24
CA GLU A 210 -26.29 5.31 8.79
C GLU A 210 -27.16 6.06 7.77
N ILE A 211 -27.50 5.38 6.68
CA ILE A 211 -28.36 5.94 5.64
C ILE A 211 -29.79 5.50 5.93
N ASN A 212 -30.68 6.45 6.21
CA ASN A 212 -32.10 6.16 6.29
C ASN A 212 -32.69 6.13 4.88
N THR A 213 -32.84 4.93 4.32
CA THR A 213 -33.36 4.71 2.96
C THR A 213 -34.80 5.16 2.76
N ALA A 214 -35.55 5.46 3.83
CA ALA A 214 -36.92 5.95 3.74
C ALA A 214 -37.01 7.47 3.64
N SER A 215 -35.99 8.21 4.07
CA SER A 215 -36.00 9.67 4.10
C SER A 215 -34.82 10.32 3.38
N ASP A 216 -33.89 9.53 2.83
CA ASP A 216 -32.61 9.98 2.26
C ASP A 216 -31.79 10.90 3.20
N VAL A 217 -32.06 10.81 4.50
CA VAL A 217 -31.34 11.54 5.55
C VAL A 217 -30.26 10.65 6.13
N LEU A 218 -29.05 11.18 6.21
CA LEU A 218 -27.95 10.56 6.94
C LEU A 218 -28.15 10.80 8.43
N THR A 219 -28.09 9.74 9.22
CA THR A 219 -28.08 9.83 10.69
C THR A 219 -26.72 9.39 11.20
N ALA A 220 -26.19 10.06 12.21
CA ALA A 220 -24.93 9.66 12.84
C ALA A 220 -24.85 10.08 14.31
N LEU A 221 -23.85 9.55 15.01
CA LEU A 221 -23.41 10.08 16.30
C LEU A 221 -22.52 11.29 16.08
N SER A 222 -23.00 12.45 16.53
CA SER A 222 -22.25 13.71 16.51
C SER A 222 -21.63 13.98 17.89
N PHE A 223 -20.31 14.17 17.89
CA PHE A 223 -19.53 14.52 19.06
C PHE A 223 -19.21 16.01 18.99
N ARG A 224 -19.74 16.81 19.91
CA ARG A 224 -19.45 18.25 20.04
C ARG A 224 -18.52 18.46 21.24
N PRO A 225 -17.21 18.66 21.04
CA PRO A 225 -16.24 18.76 22.13
C PRO A 225 -16.63 19.78 23.22
N SER A 226 -17.16 20.93 22.81
CA SER A 226 -17.60 22.01 23.68
C SER A 226 -18.76 21.58 24.59
N ASP A 227 -19.76 20.90 24.05
CA ASP A 227 -20.94 20.44 24.79
C ASP A 227 -20.63 19.24 25.69
N ILE A 228 -19.76 18.35 25.24
CA ILE A 228 -19.22 17.26 26.08
C ILE A 228 -18.51 17.84 27.30
N CYS A 229 -17.66 18.87 27.13
CA CYS A 229 -17.00 19.53 28.26
C CYS A 229 -18.02 20.13 29.25
N LYS A 230 -19.07 20.79 28.75
CA LYS A 230 -20.15 21.36 29.58
C LYS A 230 -20.87 20.28 30.38
N ARG A 231 -21.26 19.16 29.74
CA ARG A 231 -21.95 18.03 30.38
C ARG A 231 -21.11 17.38 31.48
N LEU A 232 -19.79 17.32 31.29
CA LEU A 232 -18.85 16.77 32.27
C LEU A 232 -18.38 17.78 33.31
N SER A 233 -18.80 19.05 33.24
CA SER A 233 -18.32 20.13 34.10
C SER A 233 -16.79 20.24 34.13
N ILE A 234 -16.14 20.08 32.98
CA ILE A 234 -14.69 20.24 32.79
C ILE A 234 -14.38 21.48 31.95
N LYS A 235 -13.17 22.04 32.09
CA LYS A 235 -12.75 23.26 31.39
C LYS A 235 -12.80 23.07 29.87
N SER A 236 -13.52 23.91 29.12
CA SER A 236 -13.65 23.74 27.66
C SER A 236 -12.33 23.86 26.88
N ALA A 237 -11.38 24.69 27.33
CA ALA A 237 -10.14 24.94 26.60
C ALA A 237 -9.16 23.74 26.56
N ASN A 238 -9.16 22.90 27.60
CA ASN A 238 -8.21 21.77 27.72
C ASN A 238 -8.79 20.52 28.40
N GLY A 239 -10.09 20.51 28.69
CA GLY A 239 -10.77 19.48 29.46
C GLY A 239 -10.70 18.12 28.79
N LEU A 240 -10.98 18.03 27.49
CA LEU A 240 -10.92 16.75 26.77
C LEU A 240 -9.50 16.21 26.61
N ARG A 241 -8.50 17.07 26.46
CA ARG A 241 -7.08 16.65 26.47
C ARG A 241 -6.70 16.03 27.81
N ARG A 242 -7.11 16.66 28.91
CA ARG A 242 -6.88 16.13 30.27
C ARG A 242 -7.66 14.84 30.52
N LEU A 243 -8.92 14.78 30.10
CA LEU A 243 -9.75 13.59 30.21
C LEU A 243 -9.15 12.41 29.44
N ALA A 244 -8.71 12.65 28.20
CA ALA A 244 -8.03 11.65 27.40
C ALA A 244 -6.76 11.14 28.09
N PHE A 245 -5.95 12.05 28.67
CA PHE A 245 -4.78 11.67 29.44
C PHE A 245 -5.13 10.79 30.64
N GLU A 246 -6.18 11.11 31.40
CA GLU A 246 -6.66 10.23 32.49
C GLU A 246 -7.06 8.85 31.97
N ILE A 247 -7.75 8.76 30.83
CA ILE A 247 -8.16 7.48 30.21
C ILE A 247 -6.94 6.66 29.77
N VAL A 248 -5.89 7.33 29.29
CA VAL A 248 -4.61 6.67 28.95
C VAL A 248 -3.90 6.13 30.19
N LEU A 249 -3.92 6.88 31.31
CA LEU A 249 -3.33 6.45 32.58
C LEU A 249 -4.04 5.23 33.17
N ASP A 250 -5.38 5.21 33.15
CA ASP A 250 -6.18 4.08 33.60
C ASP A 250 -7.37 3.85 32.67
N CYS A 251 -7.27 2.80 31.85
CA CYS A 251 -8.29 2.44 30.88
C CYS A 251 -9.50 1.68 31.48
N HIS A 252 -9.47 1.37 32.79
CA HIS A 252 -10.51 0.59 33.48
C HIS A 252 -11.46 1.45 34.33
N GLN A 253 -11.12 2.72 34.57
CA GLN A 253 -11.98 3.65 35.32
C GLN A 253 -13.30 3.98 34.58
N THR A 254 -14.35 4.42 35.26
CA THR A 254 -15.57 4.90 34.61
C THR A 254 -15.41 6.31 34.04
N LEU A 255 -16.32 6.75 33.17
CA LEU A 255 -16.32 8.12 32.65
C LEU A 255 -16.41 9.17 33.77
N GLU A 256 -17.27 8.95 34.76
CA GLU A 256 -17.43 9.85 35.91
C GLU A 256 -16.16 9.92 36.75
N GLN A 257 -15.47 8.79 36.95
CA GLN A 257 -14.19 8.74 37.66
C GLN A 257 -13.11 9.52 36.91
N ALA A 258 -12.97 9.30 35.60
CA ALA A 258 -12.03 10.05 34.75
C ALA A 258 -12.33 11.55 34.76
N ALA A 259 -13.61 11.93 34.68
CA ALA A 259 -14.05 13.33 34.72
C ALA A 259 -13.77 13.99 36.09
N GLU A 260 -13.99 13.27 37.21
CA GLU A 260 -13.66 13.78 38.54
C GLU A 260 -12.15 14.00 38.72
N ARG A 261 -11.32 13.06 38.26
CA ARG A 261 -9.86 13.22 38.27
C ARG A 261 -9.41 14.39 37.40
N THR A 262 -10.04 14.57 36.24
CA THR A 262 -9.81 15.71 35.34
C THR A 262 -10.15 17.04 36.01
N ARG A 263 -11.27 17.13 36.74
CA ARG A 263 -11.66 18.34 37.50
C ARG A 263 -10.67 18.67 38.60
N ARG A 264 -10.12 17.66 39.27
CA ARG A 264 -9.08 17.80 40.30
C ARG A 264 -7.66 17.97 39.74
N GLU A 265 -7.49 17.90 38.42
CA GLU A 265 -6.19 17.92 37.73
C GLU A 265 -5.24 16.81 38.23
N ALA A 266 -5.78 15.68 38.69
CA ALA A 266 -5.04 14.66 39.44
C ALA A 266 -3.89 14.04 38.63
N GLY A 267 -4.15 13.61 37.40
CA GLY A 267 -3.16 13.02 36.51
C GLY A 267 -2.12 14.04 36.05
N THR A 268 -2.55 15.26 35.69
CA THR A 268 -1.63 16.34 35.29
C THR A 268 -0.68 16.74 36.42
N GLN A 269 -1.15 16.77 37.68
CA GLN A 269 -0.30 17.06 38.84
C GLN A 269 0.61 15.89 39.21
N SER A 270 0.13 14.65 39.09
CA SER A 270 0.89 13.45 39.43
C SER A 270 1.96 13.11 38.37
N PHE A 271 1.66 13.38 37.10
CA PHE A 271 2.51 13.02 35.95
C PHE A 271 2.69 14.22 34.98
N PRO A 272 3.24 15.35 35.44
CA PRO A 272 3.32 16.57 34.62
C PRO A 272 4.19 16.39 33.37
N ARG A 273 5.26 15.59 33.46
CA ARG A 273 6.16 15.32 32.31
C ARG A 273 5.47 14.47 31.24
N ASP A 274 4.73 13.44 31.64
CA ASP A 274 4.03 12.56 30.71
C ASP A 274 2.84 13.27 30.07
N TYR A 275 2.17 14.15 30.83
CA TYR A 275 1.13 15.02 30.28
C TYR A 275 1.68 16.00 29.25
N SER A 276 2.84 16.64 29.49
CA SER A 276 3.48 17.50 28.51
C SER A 276 3.82 16.75 27.22
N LYS A 277 4.44 15.57 27.32
CA LYS A 277 4.70 14.71 26.15
C LYS A 277 3.43 14.31 25.42
N PHE A 278 2.37 13.97 26.16
CA PHE A 278 1.06 13.67 25.58
C PHE A 278 0.44 14.87 24.85
N LEU A 279 0.75 16.10 25.24
CA LEU A 279 0.23 17.30 24.58
C LEU A 279 1.05 17.72 23.37
N GLU A 280 2.37 17.46 23.35
CA GLU A 280 3.28 17.84 22.25
C GLU A 280 2.75 17.40 20.87
N GLN A 281 2.08 16.26 20.80
CA GLN A 281 1.45 15.72 19.58
C GLN A 281 0.23 16.50 19.07
N TYR A 282 -0.39 17.35 19.89
CA TYR A 282 -1.61 18.09 19.53
C TYR A 282 -1.37 19.60 19.35
N PHE A 283 -0.11 20.03 19.40
CA PHE A 283 0.30 21.41 19.11
C PHE A 283 0.78 21.58 17.67
N THR A 284 0.82 22.83 17.22
CA THR A 284 1.08 23.26 15.83
C THR A 284 2.19 22.45 15.16
N PRO A 285 1.99 21.97 13.92
CA PRO A 285 2.92 21.04 13.30
C PRO A 285 4.24 21.77 13.01
N VAL A 286 5.36 21.05 13.17
CA VAL A 286 6.73 21.54 12.89
C VAL A 286 6.86 22.12 11.46
N THR A 287 5.94 21.71 10.59
CA THR A 287 5.86 22.04 9.17
C THR A 287 4.82 23.11 8.83
N ALA A 288 4.24 23.80 9.83
CA ALA A 288 3.23 24.84 9.61
C ALA A 288 3.70 26.01 8.71
N SER A 289 5.02 26.19 8.57
CA SER A 289 5.64 27.19 7.68
C SER A 289 5.78 26.74 6.23
N ILE A 290 5.48 25.47 5.91
CA ILE A 290 5.66 24.91 4.56
C ILE A 290 4.46 25.27 3.70
N THR A 291 4.69 26.12 2.69
CA THR A 291 3.67 26.57 1.73
C THR A 291 3.74 25.81 0.39
N GLU A 292 4.60 24.79 0.28
CA GLU A 292 4.80 24.06 -0.97
C GLU A 292 3.55 23.25 -1.34
N ASN A 293 3.15 23.33 -2.62
CA ASN A 293 2.15 22.44 -3.17
C ASN A 293 2.79 21.09 -3.48
N LEU A 294 2.65 20.15 -2.55
CA LEU A 294 3.23 18.81 -2.61
C LEU A 294 2.38 17.89 -3.49
N SER A 295 2.21 18.20 -4.78
CA SER A 295 1.49 17.36 -5.75
C SER A 295 2.19 15.99 -5.96
N LEU A 296 2.25 15.21 -4.89
CA LEU A 296 3.02 14.01 -4.59
C LEU A 296 2.10 13.09 -3.80
N ASP A 297 2.34 11.78 -3.86
CA ASP A 297 1.65 10.89 -2.94
C ASP A 297 2.22 11.02 -1.51
N PRO A 298 1.52 10.54 -0.47
CA PRO A 298 1.94 10.69 0.93
C PRO A 298 3.38 10.23 1.22
N ARG A 299 3.84 9.16 0.58
CA ARG A 299 5.17 8.58 0.84
C ARG A 299 6.27 9.40 0.17
N MET A 300 6.01 9.85 -1.06
CA MET A 300 6.92 10.73 -1.77
C MET A 300 6.99 12.12 -1.14
N SER A 301 5.84 12.66 -0.73
CA SER A 301 5.77 13.90 0.05
C SER A 301 6.67 13.82 1.27
N GLU A 302 6.56 12.74 2.05
CA GLU A 302 7.35 12.61 3.27
C GLU A 302 8.85 12.52 3.00
N LEU A 303 9.26 11.72 2.01
CA LEU A 303 10.67 11.60 1.63
C LEU A 303 11.27 12.94 1.19
N VAL A 304 10.53 13.69 0.37
CA VAL A 304 10.92 15.02 -0.12
C VAL A 304 11.01 16.02 1.03
N LEU A 305 10.04 16.04 1.93
CA LEU A 305 10.03 16.91 3.10
C LEU A 305 11.15 16.56 4.11
N GLN A 306 11.41 15.28 4.35
CA GLN A 306 12.59 14.84 5.10
C GLN A 306 13.89 15.33 4.45
N CYS A 307 13.93 15.41 3.12
CA CYS A 307 15.08 15.91 2.39
C CYS A 307 15.23 17.43 2.58
N ILE A 308 14.20 18.20 2.33
CA ILE A 308 14.31 19.67 2.28
C ILE A 308 14.34 20.29 3.69
N TYR A 309 13.65 19.70 4.66
CA TYR A 309 13.31 20.36 5.92
C TYR A 309 13.84 19.69 7.20
N LYS A 310 14.64 18.62 7.14
CA LYS A 310 15.24 18.03 8.36
C LYS A 310 16.09 19.10 9.09
N PRO A 311 15.76 19.51 10.33
CA PRO A 311 16.44 20.59 11.04
C PRO A 311 17.92 20.27 11.30
N THR A 312 18.79 21.22 10.96
CA THR A 312 20.25 21.09 11.01
C THR A 312 20.81 20.87 12.42
N GLU A 313 20.07 21.21 13.49
CA GLU A 313 20.59 21.20 14.87
C GLU A 313 20.47 19.84 15.59
N GLN A 314 19.64 18.91 15.09
CA GLN A 314 19.56 17.51 15.56
C GLN A 314 20.21 16.51 14.59
N ALA A 315 20.74 17.01 13.47
CA ALA A 315 21.34 16.23 12.38
C ALA A 315 22.68 15.53 12.74
N ALA A 316 23.25 15.78 13.93
CA ALA A 316 24.57 15.28 14.29
C ALA A 316 24.61 13.76 14.57
N ASN A 317 23.48 13.12 14.91
CA ASN A 317 23.52 11.72 15.40
C ASN A 317 22.71 10.68 14.58
N ASN A 318 21.87 11.05 13.59
CA ASN A 318 21.13 10.07 12.77
C ASN A 318 20.56 10.66 11.44
N SER A 319 21.43 11.15 10.54
CA SER A 319 21.01 11.88 9.32
C SER A 319 20.53 11.01 8.14
N GLU A 320 20.02 9.80 8.38
CA GLU A 320 19.58 8.91 7.28
C GLU A 320 18.14 9.27 6.83
N LEU A 321 17.90 9.38 5.52
CA LEU A 321 16.56 9.56 4.98
C LEU A 321 15.80 8.23 5.09
N ALA A 322 14.51 8.27 5.41
CA ALA A 322 13.69 7.06 5.54
C ALA A 322 12.62 7.02 4.45
N MET A 323 12.54 5.91 3.71
CA MET A 323 11.46 5.65 2.76
C MET A 323 10.60 4.48 3.26
N HIS A 324 9.33 4.75 3.55
CA HIS A 324 8.38 3.74 4.00
C HIS A 324 7.53 3.26 2.82
N LEU A 325 8.01 2.19 2.17
CA LEU A 325 7.40 1.66 0.96
C LEU A 325 6.02 1.04 1.24
N PRO A 326 5.10 1.03 0.25
CA PRO A 326 3.86 0.27 0.35
C PRO A 326 4.09 -1.20 0.76
N PHE A 327 3.22 -1.72 1.62
CA PHE A 327 3.30 -3.12 2.05
C PHE A 327 2.72 -4.02 0.97
N LEU A 328 3.59 -4.75 0.26
CA LEU A 328 3.20 -5.65 -0.82
C LEU A 328 2.89 -7.06 -0.27
N LEU A 329 1.96 -7.74 -0.93
CA LEU A 329 1.67 -9.15 -0.70
C LEU A 329 2.69 -10.02 -1.46
N ASP A 330 3.85 -10.26 -0.85
CA ASP A 330 4.93 -11.07 -1.43
C ASP A 330 5.22 -12.33 -0.60
N SER A 331 5.81 -13.37 -1.21
CA SER A 331 6.14 -14.63 -0.50
C SER A 331 7.14 -14.42 0.65
N PRO A 332 6.82 -14.82 1.90
CA PRO A 332 7.73 -14.78 3.06
C PRO A 332 9.05 -15.53 2.88
N LEU A 333 9.10 -16.51 2.00
CA LEU A 333 10.29 -17.33 1.74
C LEU A 333 11.25 -16.71 0.73
N ARG A 334 10.83 -15.66 0.01
CA ARG A 334 11.65 -14.97 -1.00
C ARG A 334 12.21 -13.67 -0.45
N THR A 335 13.26 -13.15 -1.07
CA THR A 335 13.69 -11.76 -0.90
C THR A 335 12.51 -10.83 -1.20
N SER A 336 12.42 -9.68 -0.55
CA SER A 336 11.26 -8.81 -0.76
C SER A 336 11.09 -8.41 -2.24
N ALA A 337 9.84 -8.31 -2.69
CA ALA A 337 9.49 -7.94 -4.07
C ALA A 337 10.06 -6.58 -4.51
N TRP A 338 10.34 -5.69 -3.56
CA TRP A 338 11.01 -4.41 -3.81
C TRP A 338 12.45 -4.54 -4.31
N GLU A 339 13.10 -5.69 -4.14
CA GLU A 339 14.52 -5.85 -4.53
C GLU A 339 14.73 -5.70 -6.04
N ALA A 340 13.81 -6.22 -6.87
CA ALA A 340 13.94 -6.19 -8.32
C ALA A 340 14.02 -4.74 -8.87
N SER A 341 13.19 -3.84 -8.34
CA SER A 341 13.14 -2.45 -8.78
C SER A 341 14.08 -1.50 -8.02
N LYS A 342 15.03 -2.04 -7.24
CA LYS A 342 16.03 -1.23 -6.51
C LYS A 342 16.77 -0.23 -7.41
N PRO A 343 17.26 -0.59 -8.62
CA PRO A 343 17.96 0.37 -9.48
C PRO A 343 17.12 1.59 -9.84
N ILE A 344 15.81 1.42 -10.06
CA ILE A 344 14.89 2.52 -10.35
C ILE A 344 14.77 3.45 -9.14
N ARG A 345 14.63 2.89 -7.93
CA ARG A 345 14.55 3.71 -6.70
C ARG A 345 15.86 4.43 -6.39
N GLN A 346 17.02 3.90 -6.79
CA GLN A 346 18.28 4.64 -6.71
C GLN A 346 18.26 5.93 -7.56
N LEU A 347 17.60 5.90 -8.73
CA LEU A 347 17.38 7.11 -9.54
C LEU A 347 16.47 8.11 -8.81
N VAL A 348 15.39 7.62 -8.18
CA VAL A 348 14.49 8.45 -7.36
C VAL A 348 15.27 9.15 -6.25
N TYR A 349 16.05 8.40 -5.47
CA TYR A 349 16.79 8.95 -4.34
C TYR A 349 17.88 9.92 -4.77
N GLY A 350 18.57 9.66 -5.89
CA GLY A 350 19.53 10.61 -6.45
C GLY A 350 18.88 11.94 -6.83
N LEU A 351 17.68 11.90 -7.43
CA LEU A 351 16.92 13.10 -7.78
C LEU A 351 16.37 13.82 -6.53
N VAL A 352 15.85 13.10 -5.54
CA VAL A 352 15.34 13.74 -4.31
C VAL A 352 16.48 14.38 -3.51
N VAL A 353 17.63 13.71 -3.43
CA VAL A 353 18.81 14.25 -2.74
C VAL A 353 19.35 15.50 -3.42
N SER A 354 19.27 15.58 -4.75
CA SER A 354 19.75 16.76 -5.49
C SER A 354 18.92 18.02 -5.19
N LEU A 355 17.73 17.88 -4.60
CA LEU A 355 16.90 19.01 -4.12
C LEU A 355 17.52 19.75 -2.92
N LYS A 356 18.45 19.14 -2.18
CA LYS A 356 19.17 19.83 -1.11
C LYS A 356 20.17 20.82 -1.69
N GLU A 357 19.97 22.10 -1.40
CA GLU A 357 20.97 23.12 -1.70
C GLU A 357 22.27 22.85 -0.92
N ARG A 358 23.35 22.54 -1.64
CA ARG A 358 24.76 22.45 -1.21
C ARG A 358 24.98 21.93 0.22
N GLN A 359 25.13 20.62 0.38
CA GLN A 359 25.98 20.09 1.46
C GLN A 359 27.22 19.37 0.93
N ARG A 360 28.36 19.78 1.51
CA ARG A 360 29.60 19.02 1.60
C ARG A 360 29.42 18.01 2.75
N GLY A 361 29.06 16.78 2.42
CA GLY A 361 28.89 15.69 3.39
C GLY A 361 29.07 14.32 2.70
N PRO A 362 29.14 13.21 3.47
CA PRO A 362 29.22 11.87 2.89
C PRO A 362 27.97 11.57 2.04
N SER A 363 28.13 10.71 1.03
CA SER A 363 27.05 10.31 0.13
C SER A 363 25.81 9.88 0.94
N PRO A 364 24.65 10.51 0.73
CA PRO A 364 23.46 10.14 1.47
C PRO A 364 23.03 8.73 1.09
N SER A 365 22.43 8.04 2.04
CA SER A 365 21.71 6.80 1.85
C SER A 365 20.27 6.97 2.27
N VAL A 366 19.41 6.08 1.77
CA VAL A 366 18.02 6.01 2.17
C VAL A 366 17.77 4.65 2.83
N SER A 367 17.22 4.67 4.03
CA SER A 367 16.72 3.48 4.72
C SER A 367 15.33 3.13 4.22
N GLU A 368 15.22 2.01 3.51
CA GLU A 368 13.94 1.47 3.06
C GLU A 368 13.30 0.59 4.12
N TYR A 369 12.11 0.99 4.55
CA TYR A 369 11.23 0.21 5.39
C TYR A 369 10.20 -0.50 4.51
N ARG A 370 10.49 -1.78 4.27
CA ARG A 370 9.66 -2.76 3.56
C ARG A 370 9.27 -3.88 4.52
N ARG A 371 8.83 -5.04 4.05
CA ARG A 371 8.55 -6.19 4.93
C ARG A 371 9.72 -6.48 5.89
N LEU A 372 9.47 -6.34 7.19
CA LEU A 372 10.44 -6.55 8.27
C LEU A 372 10.30 -7.94 8.91
N GLN A 373 11.41 -8.57 9.26
CA GLN A 373 11.43 -9.80 10.05
C GLN A 373 11.59 -9.54 11.55
N THR A 374 12.34 -8.49 11.89
CA THR A 374 12.66 -8.00 13.23
C THR A 374 12.69 -6.47 13.19
N PRO A 375 12.66 -5.77 14.35
CA PRO A 375 12.91 -4.34 14.39
C PRO A 375 14.35 -4.06 13.89
N THR A 376 14.48 -3.44 12.71
CA THR A 376 15.78 -3.07 12.12
C THR A 376 15.76 -1.62 11.66
N ARG A 377 16.93 -1.07 11.30
CA ARG A 377 17.07 0.28 10.72
C ARG A 377 16.61 0.40 9.26
N GLY A 378 15.83 -0.58 8.77
CA GLY A 378 15.49 -0.71 7.36
C GLY A 378 16.63 -1.28 6.50
N THR A 379 16.36 -1.44 5.21
CA THR A 379 17.37 -1.82 4.20
C THR A 379 18.04 -0.55 3.68
N ARG A 380 19.34 -0.40 3.89
CA ARG A 380 20.11 0.74 3.38
C ARG A 380 20.26 0.66 1.86
N ILE A 381 19.87 1.73 1.17
CA ILE A 381 20.07 1.92 -0.27
C ILE A 381 21.02 3.09 -0.48
N ASP A 382 22.14 2.81 -1.13
CA ASP A 382 23.12 3.84 -1.47
C ASP A 382 22.62 4.67 -2.66
N VAL A 383 22.71 6.00 -2.51
CA VAL A 383 22.42 6.95 -3.57
C VAL A 383 23.59 6.98 -4.55
N PRO A 384 23.34 6.90 -5.88
CA PRO A 384 24.41 6.92 -6.87
C PRO A 384 25.27 8.18 -6.74
N HIS A 385 26.58 7.99 -6.56
CA HIS A 385 27.56 9.08 -6.43
C HIS A 385 28.88 8.64 -7.07
N PRO A 386 29.67 9.56 -7.68
CA PRO A 386 29.37 10.98 -7.96
C PRO A 386 28.25 11.18 -8.99
N ALA A 387 27.89 12.44 -9.27
CA ALA A 387 26.82 12.79 -10.22
C ALA A 387 26.99 12.14 -11.61
N SER A 388 28.22 11.85 -12.04
CA SER A 388 28.47 11.12 -13.29
C SER A 388 27.97 9.68 -13.27
N VAL A 389 28.06 8.99 -12.12
CA VAL A 389 27.51 7.63 -11.95
C VAL A 389 25.99 7.67 -12.00
N PHE A 390 25.38 8.68 -11.37
CA PHE A 390 23.94 8.91 -11.45
C PHE A 390 23.49 9.10 -12.91
N GLU A 391 24.12 10.01 -13.65
CA GLU A 391 23.81 10.26 -15.07
C GLU A 391 24.01 9.03 -15.95
N GLN A 392 25.05 8.22 -15.70
CA GLN A 392 25.25 6.95 -16.42
C GLN A 392 24.11 5.97 -16.17
N GLN A 393 23.60 5.87 -14.94
CA GLN A 393 22.47 4.99 -14.62
C GLN A 393 21.16 5.51 -15.25
N VAL A 394 20.93 6.82 -15.27
CA VAL A 394 19.80 7.44 -15.97
C VAL A 394 19.87 7.13 -17.46
N ALA A 395 21.04 7.30 -18.10
CA ALA A 395 21.25 7.01 -19.50
C ALA A 395 21.06 5.52 -19.84
N ALA A 396 21.59 4.61 -19.01
CA ALA A 396 21.42 3.18 -19.19
C ALA A 396 19.94 2.76 -19.09
N PHE A 397 19.19 3.34 -18.14
CA PHE A 397 17.77 3.04 -18.02
C PHE A 397 16.95 3.61 -19.20
N LEU A 398 17.28 4.81 -19.67
CA LEU A 398 16.67 5.42 -20.86
C LEU A 398 16.94 4.59 -22.14
N ASP A 399 18.13 4.01 -22.29
CA ASP A 399 18.45 3.11 -23.40
C ASP A 399 17.55 1.86 -23.38
N VAL A 400 17.41 1.22 -22.21
CA VAL A 400 16.53 0.06 -22.03
C VAL A 400 15.08 0.41 -22.42
N LEU A 401 14.54 1.52 -21.93
CA LEU A 401 13.18 1.94 -22.27
C LEU A 401 13.01 2.24 -23.76
N SER A 402 14.01 2.86 -24.40
CA SER A 402 13.99 3.17 -25.82
C SER A 402 13.98 1.90 -26.68
N ARG A 403 14.75 0.87 -26.28
CA ARG A 403 14.76 -0.44 -26.94
C ARG A 403 13.42 -1.18 -26.79
N ILE A 404 12.81 -1.11 -25.60
CA ILE A 404 11.48 -1.68 -25.37
C ILE A 404 10.42 -0.98 -26.22
N GLY A 405 10.37 0.37 -26.18
CA GLY A 405 9.40 1.16 -26.93
C GLY A 405 9.56 1.08 -28.46
N SER A 406 10.73 0.67 -28.94
CA SER A 406 10.95 0.35 -30.37
C SER A 406 10.43 -1.02 -30.77
N SER A 407 10.23 -1.92 -29.79
CA SER A 407 9.82 -3.31 -30.02
C SER A 407 8.32 -3.54 -29.78
N VAL A 408 7.73 -2.80 -28.84
CA VAL A 408 6.34 -2.94 -28.40
C VAL A 408 5.69 -1.56 -28.26
N SER A 409 4.45 -1.42 -28.71
CA SER A 409 3.71 -0.14 -28.69
C SER A 409 2.71 -0.01 -27.54
N ASP A 410 2.22 -1.13 -26.99
CA ASP A 410 1.26 -1.11 -25.89
C ASP A 410 1.94 -0.69 -24.58
N GLN A 411 1.40 0.34 -23.93
CA GLN A 411 1.98 0.94 -22.73
C GLN A 411 2.02 -0.05 -21.55
N MET A 412 0.93 -0.77 -21.29
CA MET A 412 0.91 -1.76 -20.20
C MET A 412 1.95 -2.85 -20.44
N ILE A 413 2.14 -3.27 -21.69
CA ILE A 413 3.13 -4.29 -22.03
C ILE A 413 4.56 -3.76 -21.91
N ILE A 414 4.85 -2.52 -22.34
CA ILE A 414 6.16 -1.87 -22.17
C ILE A 414 6.60 -1.94 -20.70
N TRP A 415 5.76 -1.49 -19.78
CA TRP A 415 6.12 -1.42 -18.35
C TRP A 415 6.15 -2.80 -17.69
N THR A 416 5.37 -3.75 -18.19
CA THR A 416 5.46 -5.15 -17.74
C THR A 416 6.77 -5.80 -18.21
N ILE A 417 7.22 -5.52 -19.43
CA ILE A 417 8.55 -5.96 -19.92
C ILE A 417 9.67 -5.36 -19.07
N VAL A 418 9.57 -4.09 -18.67
CA VAL A 418 10.52 -3.49 -17.72
C VAL A 418 10.58 -4.29 -16.43
N ALA A 419 9.44 -4.65 -15.84
CA ALA A 419 9.41 -5.44 -14.61
C ALA A 419 9.99 -6.86 -14.78
N ILE A 420 9.68 -7.54 -15.89
CA ILE A 420 10.28 -8.85 -16.23
C ILE A 420 11.80 -8.71 -16.37
N HIS A 421 12.27 -7.67 -17.07
CA HIS A 421 13.69 -7.43 -17.26
C HIS A 421 14.41 -7.16 -15.93
N GLN A 422 13.80 -6.40 -15.01
CA GLN A 422 14.36 -6.20 -13.66
C GLN A 422 14.47 -7.52 -12.87
N ASP A 423 13.48 -8.42 -12.97
CA ASP A 423 13.56 -9.76 -12.36
C ASP A 423 14.69 -10.62 -12.96
N ILE A 424 14.86 -10.58 -14.29
CA ILE A 424 15.97 -11.26 -14.98
C ILE A 424 17.32 -10.75 -14.46
N LEU A 425 17.51 -9.42 -14.42
CA LEU A 425 18.75 -8.82 -13.93
C LEU A 425 19.02 -9.17 -12.45
N LEU A 426 17.98 -9.17 -11.61
CA LEU A 426 18.09 -9.59 -10.22
C LEU A 426 18.53 -11.06 -10.10
N ALA A 427 17.94 -11.96 -10.88
CA ALA A 427 18.32 -13.37 -10.88
C ALA A 427 19.79 -13.56 -11.30
N LEU A 428 20.22 -12.87 -12.37
CA LEU A 428 21.60 -12.89 -12.84
C LEU A 428 22.58 -12.38 -11.78
N HIS A 429 22.28 -11.27 -11.13
CA HIS A 429 23.11 -10.72 -10.04
C HIS A 429 23.21 -11.66 -8.83
N GLN A 430 22.17 -12.46 -8.58
CA GLN A 430 22.16 -13.47 -7.52
C GLN A 430 22.80 -14.80 -7.94
N GLY A 431 23.34 -14.90 -9.16
CA GLY A 431 23.90 -16.14 -9.72
C GLY A 431 22.85 -17.23 -9.97
N LYS A 432 21.57 -16.87 -10.05
CA LYS A 432 20.47 -17.79 -10.35
C LYS A 432 20.30 -17.90 -11.86
N THR A 433 20.07 -19.12 -12.34
CA THR A 433 19.91 -19.37 -13.78
C THR A 433 18.47 -19.20 -14.25
N ASN A 434 17.49 -19.29 -13.36
CA ASN A 434 16.06 -19.30 -13.71
C ASN A 434 15.34 -18.14 -13.04
N PRO A 435 15.13 -17.01 -13.74
CA PRO A 435 14.28 -15.91 -13.28
C PRO A 435 12.84 -16.39 -13.04
N LEU A 436 12.17 -15.82 -12.04
CA LEU A 436 10.81 -16.21 -11.68
C LEU A 436 9.82 -15.84 -12.78
N SER A 437 10.01 -14.67 -13.38
CA SER A 437 9.25 -14.17 -14.53
C SER A 437 9.22 -15.17 -15.69
N LEU A 438 10.38 -15.71 -16.09
CA LEU A 438 10.49 -16.67 -17.18
C LEU A 438 9.84 -18.01 -16.85
N GLU A 439 9.95 -18.46 -15.59
CA GLU A 439 9.28 -19.69 -15.15
C GLU A 439 7.75 -19.55 -15.23
N LEU A 440 7.19 -18.43 -14.80
CA LEU A 440 5.74 -18.18 -14.89
C LEU A 440 5.28 -18.02 -16.36
N LEU A 441 6.03 -17.32 -17.20
CA LEU A 441 5.75 -17.23 -18.64
C LEU A 441 5.78 -18.61 -19.32
N ARG A 442 6.73 -19.47 -18.93
CA ARG A 442 6.81 -20.86 -19.39
C ARG A 442 5.60 -21.66 -18.96
N GLN A 443 5.20 -21.58 -17.68
CA GLN A 443 3.99 -22.23 -17.18
C GLN A 443 2.74 -21.77 -17.94
N GLY A 444 2.62 -20.47 -18.23
CA GLY A 444 1.54 -19.94 -19.07
C GLY A 444 1.58 -20.49 -20.49
N ALA A 445 2.76 -20.59 -21.11
CA ALA A 445 2.91 -21.14 -22.47
C ALA A 445 2.50 -22.63 -22.58
N VAL A 446 2.69 -23.43 -21.52
CA VAL A 446 2.29 -24.84 -21.49
C VAL A 446 0.92 -25.08 -20.81
N GLY A 447 0.19 -24.02 -20.44
CA GLY A 447 -1.13 -24.13 -19.82
C GLY A 447 -1.14 -24.66 -18.38
N THR A 448 -0.03 -24.52 -17.65
CA THR A 448 0.11 -24.99 -16.25
C THR A 448 0.28 -23.85 -15.25
N LEU A 449 0.01 -22.60 -15.64
CA LEU A 449 0.13 -21.45 -14.75
C LEU A 449 -0.84 -21.57 -13.57
N ASN A 450 -0.30 -21.51 -12.36
CA ASN A 450 -1.09 -21.45 -11.13
C ASN A 450 -1.07 -20.02 -10.58
N ASP A 451 -2.12 -19.26 -10.90
CA ASP A 451 -2.35 -17.88 -10.43
C ASP A 451 -2.67 -17.78 -8.94
N HIS A 452 -2.91 -18.90 -8.27
CA HIS A 452 -3.07 -18.98 -6.82
C HIS A 452 -1.77 -19.33 -6.08
N SER A 453 -0.67 -19.55 -6.80
CA SER A 453 0.62 -19.87 -6.17
C SER A 453 1.29 -18.66 -5.52
N TRP A 454 2.10 -18.91 -4.49
CA TRP A 454 2.94 -17.88 -3.87
C TRP A 454 3.98 -17.30 -4.82
N ASP A 455 4.40 -18.07 -5.82
CA ASP A 455 5.33 -17.64 -6.85
C ASP A 455 4.67 -16.64 -7.80
N PHE A 456 3.43 -16.90 -8.23
CA PHE A 456 2.64 -15.95 -8.99
C PHE A 456 2.39 -14.65 -8.22
N LEU A 457 1.94 -14.73 -6.96
CA LEU A 457 1.71 -13.54 -6.12
C LEU A 457 3.00 -12.76 -5.86
N HIS A 458 4.13 -13.46 -5.66
CA HIS A 458 5.42 -12.80 -5.49
C HIS A 458 5.83 -12.03 -6.75
N PHE A 459 5.66 -12.63 -7.93
CA PHE A 459 5.99 -11.93 -9.16
C PHE A 459 5.04 -10.76 -9.44
N LEU A 460 3.74 -10.90 -9.18
CA LEU A 460 2.81 -9.78 -9.19
C LEU A 460 3.29 -8.65 -8.28
N ALA A 461 3.72 -8.96 -7.06
CA ALA A 461 4.27 -7.97 -6.14
C ALA A 461 5.54 -7.31 -6.71
N GLN A 462 6.43 -8.04 -7.41
CA GLN A 462 7.60 -7.45 -8.08
C GLN A 462 7.20 -6.48 -9.21
N VAL A 463 6.16 -6.82 -9.97
CA VAL A 463 5.61 -5.93 -11.01
C VAL A 463 5.01 -4.68 -10.37
N GLN A 464 4.19 -4.82 -9.33
CA GLN A 464 3.63 -3.70 -8.57
C GLN A 464 4.73 -2.82 -7.95
N ALA A 465 5.79 -3.42 -7.42
CA ALA A 465 6.96 -2.71 -6.90
C ALA A 465 7.68 -1.90 -7.98
N THR A 466 7.78 -2.45 -9.20
CA THR A 466 8.39 -1.79 -10.35
C THR A 466 7.56 -0.60 -10.79
N TYR A 467 6.25 -0.80 -10.99
CA TYR A 467 5.31 0.24 -11.39
C TYR A 467 5.28 1.39 -10.38
N TYR A 468 5.25 1.07 -9.07
CA TYR A 468 5.29 2.10 -8.05
C TYR A 468 6.65 2.82 -7.98
N SER A 469 7.76 2.13 -8.19
CA SER A 469 9.09 2.78 -8.25
C SER A 469 9.21 3.74 -9.44
N LEU A 470 8.60 3.39 -10.58
CA LEU A 470 8.50 4.27 -11.75
C LEU A 470 7.60 5.47 -11.48
N ARG A 471 6.47 5.27 -10.77
CA ARG A 471 5.61 6.36 -10.31
C ARG A 471 6.36 7.31 -9.38
N MET A 472 7.15 6.79 -8.43
CA MET A 472 8.00 7.60 -7.56
C MET A 472 8.96 8.46 -8.39
N LEU A 473 9.59 7.87 -9.43
CA LEU A 473 10.50 8.59 -10.32
C LEU A 473 9.79 9.69 -11.11
N ARG A 474 8.60 9.39 -11.66
CA ARG A 474 7.75 10.39 -12.32
C ARG A 474 7.44 11.57 -11.39
N GLN A 475 6.94 11.28 -10.19
CA GLN A 475 6.59 12.29 -9.21
C GLN A 475 7.80 13.15 -8.79
N SER A 476 8.99 12.55 -8.66
CA SER A 476 10.22 13.30 -8.40
C SER A 476 10.62 14.21 -9.56
N VAL A 477 10.50 13.75 -10.81
CA VAL A 477 10.77 14.56 -12.01
C VAL A 477 9.81 15.75 -12.10
N ASP A 478 8.51 15.48 -11.94
CA ASP A 478 7.46 16.50 -12.01
C ASP A 478 7.65 17.55 -10.90
N PHE A 479 7.90 17.10 -9.66
CA PHE A 479 8.14 17.99 -8.53
C PHE A 479 9.40 18.86 -8.72
N THR A 480 10.51 18.26 -9.17
CA THR A 480 11.76 19.01 -9.41
C THR A 480 11.55 20.10 -10.47
N THR A 481 10.84 19.77 -11.54
CA THR A 481 10.51 20.71 -12.62
C THR A 481 9.60 21.84 -12.11
N ASN A 482 8.55 21.51 -11.38
CA ASN A 482 7.58 22.48 -10.85
C ASN A 482 8.20 23.45 -9.82
N ARG A 483 9.26 23.03 -9.10
CA ARG A 483 10.03 23.88 -8.19
C ARG A 483 11.00 24.83 -8.93
N GLY A 484 11.11 24.72 -10.26
CA GLY A 484 12.10 25.46 -11.05
C GLY A 484 13.51 24.88 -10.99
N GLY A 485 13.67 23.61 -10.56
CA GLY A 485 14.94 22.91 -10.60
C GLY A 485 15.33 22.54 -12.04
N SER A 486 16.63 22.60 -12.36
CA SER A 486 17.14 22.17 -13.67
C SER A 486 17.37 20.67 -13.68
N LEU A 487 16.69 19.96 -14.59
CA LEU A 487 17.00 18.57 -14.92
C LEU A 487 18.13 18.50 -15.94
N SER A 488 18.89 17.40 -15.96
CA SER A 488 19.76 17.10 -17.09
C SER A 488 18.93 16.73 -18.32
N ASP A 489 19.48 16.92 -19.53
CA ASP A 489 18.80 16.56 -20.78
C ASP A 489 18.38 15.08 -20.80
N THR A 490 19.23 14.20 -20.27
CA THR A 490 18.95 12.76 -20.16
C THR A 490 17.78 12.49 -19.23
N MET A 491 17.76 13.13 -18.06
CA MET A 491 16.65 12.99 -17.11
C MET A 491 15.34 13.57 -17.66
N ALA A 492 15.38 14.69 -18.38
CA ALA A 492 14.20 15.25 -19.03
C ALA A 492 13.62 14.31 -20.10
N LYS A 493 14.46 13.68 -20.92
CA LYS A 493 14.05 12.64 -21.90
C LYS A 493 13.46 11.41 -21.21
N LEU A 494 14.07 10.97 -20.11
CA LEU A 494 13.55 9.89 -19.29
C LEU A 494 12.18 10.25 -18.69
N GLY A 495 12.03 11.46 -18.18
CA GLY A 495 10.76 12.00 -17.70
C GLY A 495 9.66 11.94 -18.74
N LEU A 496 9.96 12.32 -19.99
CA LEU A 496 9.01 12.22 -21.10
C LEU A 496 8.57 10.77 -21.36
N GLN A 497 9.49 9.80 -21.36
CA GLN A 497 9.11 8.39 -21.53
C GLN A 497 8.28 7.88 -20.35
N ILE A 498 8.67 8.18 -19.11
CA ILE A 498 7.94 7.78 -17.90
C ILE A 498 6.57 8.44 -17.80
N SER A 499 6.32 9.59 -18.44
CA SER A 499 4.99 10.21 -18.47
C SER A 499 3.90 9.31 -19.06
N THR A 500 4.29 8.30 -19.86
CA THR A 500 3.40 7.29 -20.43
C THR A 500 3.09 6.12 -19.47
N LEU A 501 3.63 6.15 -18.25
CA LEU A 501 3.32 5.17 -17.21
C LEU A 501 1.80 5.15 -16.93
N PRO A 502 1.18 3.96 -16.91
CA PRO A 502 -0.23 3.77 -16.56
C PRO A 502 -0.58 4.43 -15.23
N GLN A 503 -1.82 4.88 -15.13
CA GLN A 503 -2.32 5.43 -13.88
C GLN A 503 -2.43 4.31 -12.84
N LEU A 504 -2.48 4.70 -11.57
CA LEU A 504 -2.52 3.70 -10.50
C LEU A 504 -3.78 2.82 -10.55
N ALA A 505 -4.87 3.33 -11.11
CA ALA A 505 -6.10 2.58 -11.41
C ALA A 505 -5.86 1.35 -12.31
N ASP A 506 -4.90 1.45 -13.23
CA ASP A 506 -4.61 0.44 -14.25
C ASP A 506 -3.54 -0.57 -13.81
N PHE A 507 -2.96 -0.40 -12.61
CA PHE A 507 -1.93 -1.32 -12.12
C PHE A 507 -2.46 -2.76 -12.04
N PRO A 508 -1.62 -3.75 -12.36
CA PRO A 508 -2.05 -5.15 -12.33
C PRO A 508 -2.47 -5.58 -10.92
N SER A 509 -3.51 -6.41 -10.89
CA SER A 509 -4.07 -7.02 -9.68
C SER A 509 -4.02 -8.54 -9.81
N ALA A 510 -4.27 -9.27 -8.72
CA ALA A 510 -4.34 -10.73 -8.75
C ALA A 510 -5.35 -11.24 -9.81
N LYS A 511 -6.45 -10.49 -10.03
CA LYS A 511 -7.48 -10.81 -11.03
C LYS A 511 -7.01 -10.64 -12.48
N THR A 512 -6.15 -9.65 -12.75
CA THR A 512 -5.82 -9.23 -14.12
C THR A 512 -4.44 -9.70 -14.58
N PHE A 513 -3.59 -10.13 -13.66
CA PHE A 513 -2.18 -10.36 -13.95
C PHE A 513 -1.91 -11.56 -14.85
N ALA A 514 -2.67 -12.65 -14.74
CA ALA A 514 -2.49 -13.82 -15.60
C ALA A 514 -2.70 -13.45 -17.08
N GLY A 515 -3.81 -12.75 -17.39
CA GLY A 515 -4.08 -12.28 -18.75
C GLY A 515 -3.05 -11.25 -19.26
N LEU A 516 -2.47 -10.44 -18.36
CA LEU A 516 -1.38 -9.53 -18.73
C LEU A 516 -0.13 -10.29 -19.18
N LEU A 517 0.22 -11.40 -18.51
CA LEU A 517 1.37 -12.25 -18.91
C LEU A 517 1.14 -12.90 -20.28
N ASP A 518 -0.09 -13.31 -20.59
CA ASP A 518 -0.42 -13.82 -21.92
C ASP A 518 -0.32 -12.72 -22.99
N THR A 519 -0.81 -11.52 -22.68
CA THR A 519 -0.71 -10.38 -23.61
C THR A 519 0.75 -10.00 -23.89
N VAL A 520 1.65 -10.11 -22.91
CA VAL A 520 3.11 -9.90 -23.11
C VAL A 520 3.66 -10.86 -24.17
N LYS A 521 3.20 -12.12 -24.18
CA LYS A 521 3.65 -13.13 -25.16
C LYS A 521 3.14 -12.79 -26.56
N GLU A 522 1.86 -12.44 -26.66
CA GLU A 522 1.18 -12.12 -27.93
C GLU A 522 1.72 -10.83 -28.58
N ALA A 523 2.06 -9.83 -27.76
CA ALA A 523 2.55 -8.52 -28.21
C ALA A 523 4.05 -8.50 -28.56
N GLY A 524 4.69 -9.66 -28.77
CA GLY A 524 6.11 -9.74 -29.12
C GLY A 524 7.08 -9.48 -27.96
N GLY A 525 6.60 -9.48 -26.72
CA GLY A 525 7.41 -9.20 -25.53
C GLY A 525 8.56 -10.19 -25.32
N LEU A 526 8.39 -11.47 -25.68
CA LEU A 526 9.46 -12.47 -25.61
C LEU A 526 10.62 -12.13 -26.55
N SER A 527 10.35 -11.69 -27.78
CA SER A 527 11.39 -11.27 -28.72
C SER A 527 12.15 -10.04 -28.21
N CYS A 528 11.41 -9.08 -27.62
CA CYS A 528 12.02 -7.92 -26.98
C CYS A 528 12.95 -8.34 -25.82
N LEU A 529 12.50 -9.26 -24.95
CA LEU A 529 13.29 -9.75 -23.82
C LEU A 529 14.53 -10.51 -24.27
N ALA A 530 14.44 -11.30 -25.33
CA ALA A 530 15.59 -11.98 -25.93
C ALA A 530 16.63 -10.97 -26.44
N ALA A 531 16.18 -9.91 -27.13
CA ALA A 531 17.05 -8.85 -27.60
C ALA A 531 17.70 -8.05 -26.45
N LEU A 532 16.96 -7.76 -25.38
CA LEU A 532 17.50 -7.12 -24.17
C LEU A 532 18.53 -7.99 -23.45
N SER A 533 18.40 -9.30 -23.56
CA SER A 533 19.23 -10.28 -22.85
C SER A 533 20.29 -10.93 -23.75
N SER A 534 20.63 -10.31 -24.88
CA SER A 534 21.54 -10.87 -25.91
C SER A 534 22.89 -11.34 -25.35
N ASP A 535 23.37 -10.66 -24.30
CA ASP A 535 24.66 -10.96 -23.68
C ASP A 535 24.60 -12.20 -22.76
N TYR A 536 23.40 -12.70 -22.45
CA TYR A 536 23.15 -13.80 -21.53
C TYR A 536 22.55 -15.01 -22.26
N LYS A 537 23.40 -15.79 -22.94
CA LYS A 537 22.99 -16.97 -23.74
C LYS A 537 22.06 -17.95 -23.01
N GLY A 538 22.25 -18.13 -21.70
CA GLY A 538 21.39 -19.01 -20.89
C GLY A 538 19.95 -18.50 -20.74
N ILE A 539 19.79 -17.17 -20.65
CA ILE A 539 18.48 -16.50 -20.58
C ILE A 539 17.81 -16.52 -21.97
N VAL A 540 18.56 -16.21 -23.03
CA VAL A 540 18.05 -16.23 -24.41
C VAL A 540 17.47 -17.61 -24.75
N ARG A 541 18.19 -18.69 -24.44
CA ARG A 541 17.70 -20.07 -24.66
C ARG A 541 16.40 -20.39 -23.92
N GLN A 542 16.22 -19.87 -22.70
CA GLN A 542 14.98 -20.06 -21.96
C GLN A 542 13.82 -19.32 -22.62
N ILE A 543 14.05 -18.08 -23.08
CA ILE A 543 13.05 -17.28 -23.78
C ILE A 543 12.64 -17.95 -25.10
N GLU A 544 13.61 -18.43 -25.89
CA GLU A 544 13.37 -19.17 -27.13
C GLU A 544 12.56 -20.45 -26.87
N ALA A 545 12.84 -21.17 -25.77
CA ALA A 545 12.09 -22.36 -25.39
C ALA A 545 10.63 -22.06 -25.02
N ILE A 546 10.33 -20.86 -24.50
CA ILE A 546 8.95 -20.42 -24.21
C ILE A 546 8.21 -20.07 -25.51
N GLN A 547 8.91 -19.57 -26.53
CA GLN A 547 8.34 -19.26 -27.85
C GLN A 547 8.06 -20.50 -28.70
N ALA A 548 8.76 -21.61 -28.45
CA ALA A 548 8.57 -22.85 -29.20
C ALA A 548 7.15 -23.40 -29.00
N PRO A 549 6.49 -23.89 -30.07
CA PRO A 549 5.19 -24.52 -29.93
C PRO A 549 5.28 -25.73 -28.98
N PRO A 550 4.25 -26.00 -28.16
CA PRO A 550 4.25 -27.15 -27.26
C PRO A 550 4.50 -28.42 -28.08
N GLN A 551 5.55 -29.16 -27.75
CA GLN A 551 5.84 -30.43 -28.40
C GLN A 551 4.71 -31.41 -28.09
N ASP A 552 4.03 -31.90 -29.12
CA ASP A 552 3.02 -32.97 -28.98
C ASP A 552 3.64 -34.17 -28.25
N PRO A 553 3.09 -34.64 -27.12
CA PRO A 553 3.63 -35.79 -26.39
C PRO A 553 3.51 -37.14 -27.15
N ILE A 554 3.02 -37.13 -28.39
CA ILE A 554 2.54 -38.32 -29.08
C ILE A 554 3.56 -38.87 -30.10
N GLN A 555 4.57 -38.11 -30.55
CA GLN A 555 5.44 -38.59 -31.63
C GLN A 555 6.67 -39.41 -31.21
N GLU A 556 7.04 -39.47 -29.93
CA GLU A 556 8.21 -40.27 -29.50
C GLU A 556 7.92 -41.76 -29.22
N LYS A 557 6.65 -42.21 -29.23
CA LYS A 557 6.30 -43.62 -29.00
C LYS A 557 6.29 -44.53 -30.24
N TYR A 558 6.56 -44.02 -31.44
CA TYR A 558 6.55 -44.83 -32.69
C TYR A 558 7.87 -44.85 -33.47
N LYS A 559 9.01 -44.90 -32.77
CA LYS A 559 10.26 -45.39 -33.37
C LYS A 559 10.67 -46.72 -32.72
N ALA A 560 9.92 -47.77 -33.04
CA ALA A 560 10.32 -49.14 -32.76
C ALA A 560 11.56 -49.50 -33.61
N PRO A 561 12.62 -50.09 -33.01
CA PRO A 561 13.75 -50.59 -33.78
C PRO A 561 13.35 -51.87 -34.52
N LYS A 562 13.64 -51.94 -35.83
CA LYS A 562 13.52 -53.15 -36.65
C LYS A 562 14.42 -54.26 -36.08
N ARG A 563 13.87 -55.15 -35.24
CA ARG A 563 14.50 -56.40 -34.85
C ARG A 563 14.11 -57.51 -35.83
N LYS A 564 15.12 -58.16 -36.38
CA LYS A 564 15.01 -59.36 -37.23
C LYS A 564 14.27 -60.46 -36.47
N ILE A 565 13.27 -61.03 -37.15
CA ILE A 565 12.55 -62.23 -36.74
C ILE A 565 13.51 -63.41 -36.86
N ASN A 566 13.79 -64.08 -35.75
CA ASN A 566 14.13 -65.49 -35.74
C ASN A 566 12.99 -66.20 -35.00
N THR A 567 12.26 -66.99 -35.76
CA THR A 567 11.28 -67.97 -35.30
C THR A 567 12.00 -69.04 -34.48
N GLU A 568 11.55 -69.31 -33.25
CA GLU A 568 11.01 -70.62 -32.84
C GLU A 568 10.82 -70.77 -31.32
N HIS A 569 9.64 -71.30 -30.97
CA HIS A 569 9.29 -72.10 -29.80
C HIS A 569 8.85 -71.41 -28.48
N GLY A 570 7.66 -71.82 -28.01
CA GLY A 570 7.34 -71.90 -26.58
C GLY A 570 6.10 -71.15 -26.09
N TRP A 571 4.91 -71.73 -26.26
CA TRP A 571 3.71 -71.42 -25.45
C TRP A 571 3.94 -71.90 -23.99
N ARG A 572 3.56 -71.23 -22.89
CA ARG A 572 2.22 -71.06 -22.26
C ARG A 572 2.44 -70.24 -20.96
N ALA A 573 1.73 -69.14 -20.73
CA ALA A 573 0.47 -69.00 -19.98
C ALA A 573 0.61 -69.03 -18.43
N GLY A 574 0.23 -67.92 -17.79
CA GLY A 574 0.10 -67.78 -16.32
C GLY A 574 -0.43 -66.39 -15.93
N THR A 575 -1.76 -66.30 -15.82
CA THR A 575 -2.62 -65.19 -15.35
C THR A 575 -2.29 -64.73 -13.91
N SER A 576 -2.06 -63.43 -13.62
CA SER A 576 -3.00 -62.38 -13.12
C SER A 576 -3.52 -62.58 -11.67
N PRO A 577 -3.99 -61.57 -10.91
CA PRO A 577 -3.57 -60.16 -10.69
C PRO A 577 -3.67 -59.65 -9.20
N ARG A 578 -3.38 -58.35 -9.00
CA ARG A 578 -3.95 -57.37 -8.02
C ARG A 578 -3.55 -57.43 -6.51
N ASN A 579 -2.79 -56.38 -6.11
CA ASN A 579 -2.94 -55.42 -4.98
C ASN A 579 -4.11 -55.66 -3.98
N PRO A 580 -4.16 -55.16 -2.72
CA PRO A 580 -3.36 -54.10 -2.06
C PRO A 580 -3.10 -54.25 -0.52
N PHE A 581 -2.22 -53.42 0.04
CA PHE A 581 -2.08 -53.02 1.47
C PHE A 581 -2.32 -54.08 2.58
N GLY A 582 -1.23 -54.60 3.17
CA GLY A 582 -1.26 -55.42 4.38
C GLY A 582 -0.14 -55.06 5.37
N VAL A 583 -0.34 -53.98 6.15
CA VAL A 583 -0.11 -53.90 7.60
C VAL A 583 1.26 -54.37 8.17
N LEU A 584 2.09 -53.42 8.64
CA LEU A 584 3.10 -53.59 9.73
C LEU A 584 2.41 -54.12 11.01
N PRO A 585 3.04 -54.79 12.03
CA PRO A 585 4.37 -54.44 12.57
C PRO A 585 5.15 -55.56 13.36
N VAL A 586 6.27 -55.17 13.98
CA VAL A 586 6.84 -55.62 15.29
C VAL A 586 7.70 -56.92 15.37
N SER A 587 8.98 -56.67 15.74
CA SER A 587 9.99 -57.43 16.52
C SER A 587 10.22 -58.92 16.32
N GLU A 588 11.46 -59.29 16.01
CA GLU A 588 12.49 -59.67 17.01
C GLU A 588 13.85 -59.07 16.63
#